data_AF-A0A365ZJ06-F1
#
_entry.id   AF-A0A365ZJ06-F1
#
_cell.length_a   1.000
_cell.length_b   1.000
_cell.length_c   1.000
_cell.angle_alpha   90.00
_cell.angle_beta   90.00
_cell.angle_gamma   90.00
#
_symmetry.space_group_name_H-M   'P 1'
#
loop_
_entity.id
_entity.type
_entity.pdbx_description
1 polymer ?
#
loop_
_entity_poly.entity_id
_entity_poly.type
_entity_poly.pdbx_seq_one_letter_code
_entity_poly.pdbx_strand_id
1 'polypeptide(L)'
;MHRPRPVTEVPDVVGFGAQDACSIVRRAGLVPVGPDDGAEPTTGVVTAQRPVGTAGAEEGAHVVLWTHPGRETESELVPPTPVEAGELDPV
;
A
#
# COMPACT_ATOMS: atom_id res chain seq x y z
N MET A 1 6.66 -12.31 32.50
CA MET A 1 6.82 -13.10 31.26
C MET A 1 6.44 -12.20 30.10
N HIS A 2 7.39 -11.75 29.28
CA HIS A 2 7.04 -11.07 28.03
C HIS A 2 6.61 -12.16 27.04
N ARG A 3 5.35 -12.16 26.61
CA ARG A 3 4.96 -13.02 25.48
C ARG A 3 5.77 -12.56 24.26
N PRO A 4 6.37 -13.47 23.48
CA PRO A 4 6.99 -13.09 22.21
C PRO A 4 5.91 -12.42 21.36
N ARG A 5 6.22 -11.24 20.83
CA ARG A 5 5.32 -10.55 19.90
C ARG A 5 5.25 -11.42 18.64
N PRO A 6 4.05 -11.66 18.10
CA PRO A 6 3.93 -12.34 16.81
C PRO A 6 4.76 -11.59 15.76
N VAL A 7 5.51 -12.34 14.97
CA VAL A 7 6.21 -11.80 13.81
C VAL A 7 5.23 -11.87 12.64
N THR A 8 4.98 -10.72 12.03
CA THR A 8 4.14 -10.56 10.84
C THR A 8 5.03 -10.22 9.64
N GLU A 9 4.55 -10.53 8.44
CA GLU A 9 5.26 -10.17 7.22
C GLU A 9 4.97 -8.70 6.88
N VAL A 10 6.01 -7.94 6.54
CA VAL A 10 5.85 -6.57 6.07
C VAL A 10 5.25 -6.60 4.66
N PRO A 11 4.07 -6.01 4.44
CA PRO A 11 3.46 -5.96 3.12
C PRO A 11 4.27 -5.07 2.19
N ASP A 12 4.38 -5.46 0.92
CA ASP A 12 4.94 -4.62 -0.12
C ASP A 12 3.87 -3.65 -0.63
N VAL A 13 4.04 -2.36 -0.31
CA VAL A 13 3.11 -1.27 -0.65
C VAL A 13 3.76 -0.24 -1.57
N VAL A 14 4.93 -0.54 -2.13
CA VAL A 14 5.57 0.30 -3.14
C VAL A 14 4.71 0.35 -4.40
N GLY A 15 4.45 1.56 -4.92
CA GLY A 15 3.56 1.80 -6.06
C GLY A 15 2.10 1.99 -5.68
N PHE A 16 1.70 1.76 -4.43
CA PHE A 16 0.34 2.07 -3.96
C PHE A 16 0.20 3.53 -3.55
N GLY A 17 -1.05 4.02 -3.56
CA GLY A 17 -1.39 5.30 -2.97
C GLY A 17 -1.13 5.31 -1.45
N ALA A 18 -0.73 6.45 -0.91
CA ALA A 18 -0.35 6.59 0.50
C ALA A 18 -1.44 6.11 1.48
N GLN A 19 -2.72 6.38 1.18
CA GLN A 19 -3.86 5.90 2.01
C GLN A 19 -4.04 4.38 1.96
N ASP A 20 -4.00 3.78 0.76
CA ASP A 20 -4.08 2.33 0.60
C ASP A 20 -2.90 1.64 1.30
N ALA A 21 -1.69 2.15 1.08
CA ALA A 21 -0.47 1.68 1.72
C ALA A 21 -0.58 1.70 3.25
N CYS A 22 -1.00 2.83 3.83
CA CYS A 22 -1.23 2.95 5.27
C CYS A 22 -2.25 1.93 5.78
N SER A 23 -3.36 1.76 5.04
CA SER A 23 -4.41 0.81 5.40
C SER A 23 -3.93 -0.65 5.37
N ILE A 24 -3.11 -1.02 4.38
CA ILE A 24 -2.52 -2.36 4.25
C ILE A 24 -1.55 -2.62 5.41
N VAL A 25 -0.65 -1.67 5.71
CA VAL A 25 0.32 -1.78 6.81
C VAL A 25 -0.40 -1.93 8.17
N ARG A 26 -1.42 -1.11 8.43
CA ARG A 26 -2.23 -1.22 9.66
C ARG A 26 -2.95 -2.56 9.77
N ARG A 27 -3.48 -3.08 8.66
CA ARG A 27 -4.12 -4.41 8.64
C ARG A 27 -3.14 -5.55 8.93
N ALA A 28 -1.88 -5.39 8.59
CA ALA A 28 -0.83 -6.35 8.91
C ALA A 28 -0.38 -6.31 10.38
N GLY A 29 -0.93 -5.38 11.19
CA GLY A 29 -0.53 -5.19 12.60
C GLY A 29 0.72 -4.32 12.75
N LEU A 30 1.08 -3.55 11.73
CA LEU A 30 2.26 -2.68 11.70
C LEU A 30 1.85 -1.20 11.77
N VAL A 31 2.81 -0.33 12.09
CA VAL A 31 2.57 1.12 12.25
C VAL A 31 3.21 1.86 11.06
N PRO A 32 2.41 2.40 10.12
CA PRO A 32 2.95 3.22 9.04
C PRO A 32 3.42 4.56 9.60
N VAL A 33 4.63 4.99 9.23
CA VAL A 33 5.21 6.27 9.62
C VAL A 33 5.84 6.94 8.41
N GLY A 34 5.94 8.27 8.46
CA GLY A 34 6.65 9.04 7.44
C GLY A 34 8.18 8.93 7.61
N PRO A 35 8.95 9.52 6.66
CA PRO A 35 10.39 9.70 6.85
C PRO A 35 10.70 10.41 8.17
N ASP A 36 11.86 10.09 8.76
CA ASP A 36 12.32 10.64 10.04
C ASP A 36 11.37 10.35 11.22
N ASP A 37 10.68 9.20 11.19
CA ASP A 37 9.67 8.79 12.18
C ASP A 37 8.53 9.84 12.32
N GLY A 38 8.28 10.57 11.23
CA GLY A 38 7.24 11.57 11.13
C GLY A 38 5.83 10.99 10.99
N ALA A 39 4.85 11.88 10.82
CA ALA A 39 3.47 11.49 10.57
C ALA A 39 3.34 10.63 9.29
N GLU A 40 2.42 9.67 9.33
CA GLU A 40 2.14 8.82 8.17
C GLU A 40 1.79 9.65 6.93
N PRO A 41 2.30 9.27 5.75
CA PRO A 41 1.92 9.96 4.53
C PRO A 41 0.46 9.65 4.19
N THR A 42 -0.31 10.68 3.88
CA THR A 42 -1.74 10.56 3.53
C THR A 42 -2.02 10.85 2.05
N THR A 43 -1.02 11.38 1.32
CA THR A 43 -1.11 11.71 -0.11
C THR A 43 0.14 11.26 -0.87
N GLY A 44 -0.01 11.16 -2.20
CA GLY A 44 1.04 10.72 -3.11
C GLY A 44 1.11 9.21 -3.27
N VAL A 45 2.12 8.77 -4.02
CA VAL A 45 2.41 7.34 -4.28
C VAL A 45 3.63 6.92 -3.49
N VAL A 46 3.57 5.77 -2.83
CA VAL A 46 4.72 5.19 -2.11
C VAL A 46 5.78 4.81 -3.13
N THR A 47 6.95 5.45 -3.05
CA THR A 47 8.09 5.15 -3.93
C THR A 47 9.09 4.24 -3.26
N ALA A 48 9.12 4.20 -1.93
CA ALA A 48 9.94 3.29 -1.17
C ALA A 48 9.33 3.01 0.20
N GLN A 49 9.71 1.87 0.78
CA GLN A 49 9.36 1.50 2.14
C GLN A 49 10.54 0.88 2.88
N ARG A 50 10.50 0.95 4.22
CA ARG A 50 11.46 0.27 5.09
C ARG A 50 10.76 -0.17 6.38
N PRO A 51 10.82 -1.45 6.78
CA PRO A 51 11.51 -2.56 6.13
C PRO A 51 10.96 -2.87 4.72
N VAL A 52 11.79 -3.51 3.88
CA VAL A 52 11.36 -3.95 2.55
C VAL A 52 10.21 -4.96 2.67
N GLY A 53 9.32 -5.01 1.70
CA GLY A 53 8.25 -6.00 1.65
C GLY A 53 8.82 -7.41 1.78
N THR A 54 8.05 -8.33 2.36
CA THR A 54 8.44 -9.71 2.71
C THR A 54 9.44 -9.86 3.86
N ALA A 55 9.93 -8.75 4.43
CA ALA A 55 10.71 -8.83 5.66
C ALA A 55 9.83 -9.24 6.85
N GLY A 56 10.36 -10.06 7.76
CA GLY A 56 9.69 -10.32 9.03
C GLY A 56 9.84 -9.13 9.97
N ALA A 57 8.73 -8.62 10.49
CA ALA A 57 8.69 -7.56 11.49
C ALA A 57 7.84 -7.97 12.69
N GLU A 58 8.18 -7.49 13.88
CA GLU A 58 7.33 -7.68 15.06
C GLU A 58 6.04 -6.88 14.90
N GLU A 59 4.92 -7.41 15.37
CA GLU A 59 3.68 -6.62 15.48
C GLU A 59 3.94 -5.31 16.25
N GLY A 60 3.41 -4.21 15.71
CA GLY A 60 3.63 -2.85 16.18
C GLY A 60 4.94 -2.20 15.71
N ALA A 61 5.74 -2.85 14.87
CA ALA A 61 6.93 -2.25 14.28
C ALA A 61 6.58 -1.09 13.33
N HIS A 62 7.46 -0.10 13.29
CA HIS A 62 7.32 1.06 12.42
C HIS A 62 7.76 0.71 10.99
N VAL A 63 6.90 1.01 10.03
CA VAL A 63 7.18 0.90 8.59
C VAL A 63 7.26 2.31 8.04
N VAL A 64 8.47 2.74 7.71
CA VAL A 64 8.75 4.04 7.11
C VAL A 64 8.32 3.99 5.64
N LEU A 65 7.41 4.88 5.27
CA LEU A 65 6.90 5.02 3.91
C LEU A 65 7.39 6.35 3.33
N TRP A 66 8.12 6.28 2.22
CA TRP A 66 8.48 7.44 1.42
C TRP A 66 7.47 7.59 0.31
N THR A 67 6.76 8.71 0.28
CA THR A 67 5.84 9.04 -0.81
C THR A 67 6.38 10.17 -1.65
N HIS A 68 6.06 10.10 -2.95
CA HIS A 68 6.32 11.18 -3.87
C HIS A 68 4.99 11.90 -4.17
N PRO A 69 4.95 13.24 -4.07
CA PRO A 69 3.83 14.05 -4.52
C PRO A 69 3.87 14.13 -6.06
N GLY A 70 3.73 12.99 -6.72
CA GLY A 70 3.65 12.88 -8.18
C GLY A 70 2.23 12.51 -8.55
N ARG A 71 1.55 13.44 -9.24
CA ARG A 71 0.23 13.34 -9.90
C ARG A 71 -0.58 12.11 -9.48
N GLU A 72 -1.56 12.35 -8.61
CA GLU A 72 -2.76 11.53 -8.40
C GLU A 72 -2.88 10.50 -9.53
N THR A 73 -2.33 9.29 -9.34
CA THR A 73 -2.67 8.18 -10.22
C THR A 73 -3.99 7.69 -9.67
N GLU A 74 -4.96 8.55 -9.95
CA GLU A 74 -6.37 8.32 -9.98
C GLU A 74 -6.55 6.91 -10.53
N SER A 75 -6.86 5.99 -9.62
CA SER A 75 -8.00 5.11 -9.78
C SER A 75 -8.52 5.01 -11.22
N GLU A 76 -7.79 4.31 -12.09
CA GLU A 76 -8.42 3.65 -13.22
C GLU A 76 -7.92 2.22 -13.33
N LEU A 77 -7.99 1.51 -12.20
CA LEU A 77 -8.61 0.19 -12.23
C LEU A 77 -10.13 0.37 -12.47
N VAL A 78 -10.51 1.00 -13.60
CA VAL A 78 -11.75 0.58 -14.24
C VAL A 78 -11.39 -0.81 -14.73
N PRO A 79 -11.96 -1.91 -14.15
CA PRO A 79 -11.88 -3.17 -14.87
C PRO A 79 -12.36 -2.83 -16.28
N PRO A 80 -11.65 -3.21 -17.37
CA PRO A 80 -12.26 -3.06 -18.67
C PRO A 80 -13.60 -3.77 -18.54
N THR A 81 -14.70 -3.02 -18.57
CA THR A 81 -15.99 -3.61 -18.89
C THR A 81 -15.67 -4.45 -20.11
N PRO A 82 -15.90 -5.77 -20.08
CA PRO A 82 -15.67 -6.57 -21.27
C PRO A 82 -16.50 -5.87 -22.33
N VAL A 83 -15.80 -5.31 -23.33
CA VAL A 83 -16.43 -4.72 -24.49
C VAL A 83 -17.43 -5.76 -24.94
N GLU A 84 -18.72 -5.44 -24.76
CA GLU A 84 -19.80 -6.30 -25.21
C GLU A 84 -19.57 -6.43 -26.70
N ALA A 85 -19.11 -7.63 -27.06
CA ALA A 85 -18.68 -7.96 -28.40
C ALA A 85 -19.87 -7.72 -29.33
N GLY A 86 -19.60 -6.91 -30.36
CA GLY A 86 -20.47 -6.54 -31.46
C GLY A 86 -21.83 -7.22 -31.56
N GLU A 87 -22.88 -6.42 -31.38
CA GLU A 87 -24.10 -6.62 -32.16
C GLU A 87 -24.06 -5.66 -33.34
N LEU A 88 -23.17 -5.98 -34.29
CA LEU A 88 -23.36 -5.62 -35.68
C LEU A 88 -23.64 -6.94 -36.38
N ASP A 89 -24.87 -7.20 -36.81
CA ASP A 89 -25.10 -7.64 -38.19
C ASP A 89 -26.58 -7.47 -38.60
N PRO A 90 -26.85 -7.21 -39.89
CA PRO A 90 -28.06 -6.62 -40.44
C PRO A 90 -29.02 -7.66 -41.03
N VAL A 91 -30.28 -7.26 -41.27
CA VAL A 91 -31.11 -7.74 -42.40
C VAL A 91 -32.21 -6.73 -42.75
#